data_AF-A0A2I4AKH4-F1
#
_entry.id   AF-A0A2I4AKH4-F1
#
_cell.length_a   1.000
_cell.length_b   1.000
_cell.length_c   1.000
_cell.angle_alpha   90.00
_cell.angle_beta   90.00
_cell.angle_gamma   90.00
#
_symmetry.space_group_name_H-M   'P 1'
#
loop_
_entity.id
_entity.type
_entity.pdbx_description
1 polymer ?
#
loop_
_entity_poly.entity_id
_entity_poly.type
_entity_poly.pdbx_seq_one_letter_code
_entity_poly.pdbx_strand_id
1 'polypeptide(L)'
;MATPPKKTRGAPGNFPRRHKKISIEGNIAAGKSTFVRLLQETSEDWEVIPEPIGKWCNVQTDTHNLYQELSSSQKSGGNLLQMLYNKPSRWSYTFQTYACLSRIRAQLQAPSAKLQEAENPVQFYERSVYSDRTTGLRSLYRQILHP
;
A
#
# COMPACT_ATOMS: atom_id res chain seq x y z
N MET A 1 47.58 24.94 5.69
CA MET A 1 46.18 24.69 6.11
C MET A 1 45.28 24.92 4.91
N ALA A 2 44.63 23.88 4.39
CA ALA A 2 43.76 24.00 3.21
C ALA A 2 42.34 24.38 3.66
N THR A 3 41.83 25.51 3.16
CA THR A 3 40.43 25.92 3.34
C THR A 3 39.50 24.95 2.60
N PRO A 4 38.38 24.52 3.21
CA PRO A 4 37.43 23.63 2.55
C PRO A 4 36.69 24.37 1.43
N PRO A 5 36.29 23.68 0.34
CA PRO A 5 35.65 24.32 -0.79
C PRO A 5 34.27 24.84 -0.39
N LYS A 6 33.96 26.09 -0.76
CA LYS A 6 32.62 26.66 -0.65
C LYS A 6 31.66 25.81 -1.46
N LYS A 7 30.67 25.18 -0.80
CA LYS A 7 29.49 24.63 -1.47
C LYS A 7 28.82 25.77 -2.22
N THR A 8 28.97 25.79 -3.53
CA THR A 8 28.14 26.57 -4.44
C THR A 8 26.70 26.18 -4.15
N ARG A 9 25.90 27.12 -3.61
CA ARG A 9 24.45 27.00 -3.60
C ARG A 9 24.04 26.93 -5.08
N GLY A 10 23.75 25.73 -5.55
CA GLY A 10 23.10 25.54 -6.85
C GLY A 10 21.85 26.41 -6.90
N ALA A 11 21.55 26.92 -8.10
CA ALA A 11 20.30 27.58 -8.43
C ALA A 11 19.10 26.80 -7.86
N PRO A 12 17.93 27.43 -7.64
CA PRO A 12 16.71 26.70 -7.31
C PRO A 12 16.31 25.88 -8.54
N GLY A 13 16.98 24.73 -8.73
CA GLY A 13 16.50 23.66 -9.57
C GLY A 13 15.13 23.29 -9.05
N ASN A 14 14.21 23.03 -9.96
CA ASN A 14 12.84 22.64 -9.72
C ASN A 14 12.83 21.29 -8.96
N PHE A 15 13.16 21.31 -7.67
CA PHE A 15 13.01 20.13 -6.82
C PHE A 15 11.52 19.85 -6.76
N PRO A 16 11.06 18.63 -7.13
CA PRO A 16 9.66 18.31 -7.04
C PRO A 16 9.20 18.60 -5.62
N ARG A 17 8.13 19.40 -5.46
CA ARG A 17 7.58 19.73 -4.15
C ARG A 17 7.36 18.41 -3.40
N ARG A 18 8.07 18.22 -2.30
CA ARG A 18 7.96 17.01 -1.48
C ARG A 18 6.62 17.05 -0.75
N HIS A 19 5.69 16.19 -1.14
CA HIS A 19 4.46 15.96 -0.38
C HIS A 19 4.76 15.21 0.92
N LYS A 20 3.97 15.49 1.96
CA LYS A 20 4.04 14.77 3.23
C LYS A 20 3.39 13.41 3.07
N LYS A 21 3.95 12.40 3.74
CA LYS A 21 3.47 11.02 3.70
C LYS A 21 3.08 10.60 5.11
N ILE A 22 1.81 10.24 5.31
CA ILE A 22 1.26 9.89 6.62
C ILE A 22 0.58 8.54 6.53
N SER A 23 0.88 7.61 7.44
CA SER A 23 0.17 6.34 7.53
C SER A 23 -0.81 6.34 8.68
N ILE A 24 -2.03 5.87 8.43
CA ILE A 24 -3.08 5.69 9.42
C ILE A 24 -3.08 4.23 9.85
N GLU A 25 -2.68 3.99 11.10
CA GLU A 25 -2.56 2.66 11.69
C GLU A 25 -3.71 2.36 12.66
N GLY A 26 -4.04 1.08 12.83
CA GLY A 26 -5.09 0.66 13.74
C GLY A 26 -5.59 -0.76 13.46
N ASN A 27 -6.27 -1.33 14.45
CA ASN A 27 -6.76 -2.71 14.38
C ASN A 27 -7.80 -2.91 13.25
N ILE A 28 -8.14 -4.17 12.96
CA ILE A 28 -9.25 -4.52 12.06
C ILE A 28 -10.53 -3.90 12.62
N ALA A 29 -11.38 -3.37 11.74
CA ALA A 29 -12.64 -2.70 12.07
C ALA A 29 -12.55 -1.44 12.96
N ALA A 30 -11.35 -0.89 13.23
CA ALA A 30 -11.17 0.34 14.01
C ALA A 30 -11.68 1.64 13.33
N GLY A 31 -12.31 1.55 12.16
CA GLY A 31 -12.84 2.73 11.44
C GLY A 31 -11.83 3.49 10.57
N LYS A 32 -10.64 2.94 10.29
CA LYS A 32 -9.60 3.58 9.46
C LYS A 32 -10.13 4.05 8.10
N SER A 33 -10.88 3.20 7.40
CA SER A 33 -11.42 3.51 6.06
C SER A 33 -12.44 4.63 6.09
N THR A 34 -13.21 4.72 7.17
CA THR A 34 -14.11 5.85 7.43
C THR A 34 -13.31 7.12 7.67
N PHE A 35 -12.29 7.06 8.53
CA PHE A 35 -11.47 8.20 8.87
C PHE A 35 -10.71 8.78 7.67
N VAL A 36 -10.08 7.95 6.85
CA VAL A 36 -9.36 8.45 5.66
C VAL A 36 -10.29 9.04 4.61
N ARG A 37 -11.54 8.54 4.47
CA ARG A 37 -12.53 9.17 3.58
C ARG A 37 -12.87 10.59 4.03
N LEU A 38 -13.06 10.79 5.34
CA LEU A 38 -13.30 12.13 5.90
C LEU A 38 -12.10 13.05 5.67
N LEU A 39 -10.86 12.57 5.80
CA LEU A 39 -9.67 13.35 5.48
C LEU A 39 -9.65 13.77 4.00
N GLN A 40 -9.96 12.85 3.09
CA GLN A 40 -10.01 13.11 1.65
C GLN A 40 -11.02 14.20 1.27
N GLU A 41 -12.12 14.30 2.02
CA GLU A 41 -13.18 15.30 1.84
C GLU A 41 -12.84 16.65 2.49
N THR A 42 -11.93 16.66 3.48
CA THR A 42 -11.58 17.87 4.25
C THR A 42 -10.70 18.84 3.46
N SER A 43 -9.87 18.35 2.53
CA SER A 43 -8.97 19.19 1.76
C SER A 43 -8.73 18.65 0.35
N GLU A 44 -8.73 19.55 -0.63
CA GLU A 44 -8.34 19.24 -1.99
C GLU A 44 -6.82 19.05 -2.15
N ASP A 45 -6.01 19.49 -1.19
CA ASP A 45 -4.57 19.27 -1.24
C ASP A 45 -4.17 17.85 -0.81
N TRP A 46 -5.14 17.01 -0.42
CA TRP A 46 -4.88 15.70 0.18
C TRP A 46 -5.28 14.56 -0.76
N GLU A 47 -4.51 13.48 -0.72
CA GLU A 47 -4.77 12.24 -1.46
C GLU A 47 -4.69 11.04 -0.52
N VAL A 48 -5.61 10.10 -0.65
CA VAL A 48 -5.67 8.86 0.12
C VAL A 48 -5.38 7.67 -0.78
N ILE A 49 -4.46 6.83 -0.33
CA ILE A 49 -4.19 5.51 -0.89
C ILE A 49 -4.74 4.46 0.09
N PRO A 50 -5.90 3.85 -0.21
CA PRO A 50 -6.54 2.87 0.68
C PRO A 50 -5.82 1.52 0.67
N GLU A 51 -6.17 0.64 1.61
CA GLU A 51 -5.67 -0.74 1.59
C GLU A 51 -6.19 -1.47 0.34
N PRO A 52 -5.35 -2.26 -0.37
CA PRO A 52 -5.77 -2.97 -1.58
C PRO A 52 -6.60 -4.23 -1.29
N ILE A 53 -7.57 -4.16 -0.37
CA ILE A 53 -8.42 -5.29 0.08
C ILE A 53 -9.13 -5.94 -1.12
N GLY A 54 -9.59 -5.13 -2.09
CA GLY A 54 -10.22 -5.64 -3.31
C GLY A 54 -9.33 -6.62 -4.09
N LYS A 55 -8.01 -6.35 -4.15
CA LYS A 55 -7.03 -7.25 -4.80
C LYS A 55 -6.86 -8.55 -4.02
N TRP A 56 -7.04 -8.53 -2.71
CA TRP A 56 -6.92 -9.72 -1.86
C TRP A 56 -8.16 -10.61 -1.91
N CYS A 57 -9.34 -10.01 -2.11
CA CYS A 57 -10.60 -10.72 -2.24
C CYS A 57 -10.83 -11.32 -3.63
N ASN A 58 -10.17 -10.78 -4.67
CA ASN A 58 -10.28 -11.26 -6.04
C ASN A 58 -8.92 -11.15 -6.74
N VAL A 59 -8.08 -12.18 -6.59
CA VAL A 59 -6.74 -12.21 -7.19
C VAL A 59 -6.85 -12.48 -8.69
N GLN A 60 -6.89 -11.42 -9.48
CA GLN A 60 -6.82 -11.52 -10.94
C GLN A 60 -5.37 -11.63 -11.40
N THR A 61 -5.11 -12.49 -12.39
CA THR A 61 -3.87 -12.46 -13.15
C THR A 61 -4.04 -11.48 -14.30
N ASP A 62 -3.12 -10.51 -14.43
CA ASP A 62 -2.97 -9.67 -15.62
C ASP A 62 -2.48 -10.56 -16.77
N THR A 63 -3.39 -11.36 -17.31
CA THR A 63 -3.08 -12.34 -18.35
C THR A 63 -3.15 -11.65 -19.70
N HIS A 64 -2.21 -10.75 -19.94
CA HIS A 64 -1.81 -10.37 -21.30
C HIS A 64 -0.86 -11.44 -21.89
N ASN A 65 -1.20 -12.73 -21.76
CA ASN A 65 -0.66 -13.72 -22.68
C ASN A 65 -1.44 -13.54 -23.98
N LEU A 66 -0.79 -12.92 -24.98
CA LEU A 66 -1.34 -12.62 -26.31
C LEU A 66 -1.89 -13.84 -27.08
N TYR A 67 -1.79 -15.07 -26.54
CA TYR A 67 -2.05 -16.30 -27.29
C TYR A 67 -2.87 -17.37 -26.53
N GLN A 68 -3.58 -17.03 -25.45
CA GLN A 68 -4.47 -18.02 -24.83
C GLN A 68 -5.72 -17.38 -24.24
N GLU A 69 -6.86 -17.59 -24.90
CA GLU A 69 -8.16 -17.31 -24.30
C GLU A 69 -8.32 -18.17 -23.04
N LEU A 70 -8.35 -17.51 -21.88
CA LEU A 70 -8.63 -18.18 -20.62
C LEU A 70 -10.12 -18.54 -20.54
N SER A 71 -10.40 -19.76 -20.07
CA SER A 71 -11.76 -20.23 -19.74
C SER A 71 -12.44 -19.28 -18.74
N SER A 72 -13.79 -19.20 -18.78
CA SER A 72 -14.59 -18.38 -17.86
C SER A 72 -14.32 -18.66 -16.38
N SER A 73 -13.84 -19.85 -16.02
CA SER A 73 -13.41 -20.23 -14.67
C SER A 73 -12.09 -19.58 -14.22
N GLN A 74 -11.23 -19.15 -15.15
CA GLN A 74 -10.00 -18.41 -14.86
C GLN A 74 -10.20 -16.89 -14.86
N LYS A 75 -11.42 -16.40 -15.18
CA LYS A 75 -11.75 -14.96 -15.17
C LYS A 75 -12.10 -14.44 -13.76
N SER A 76 -12.53 -15.31 -12.84
CA SER A 76 -12.72 -14.96 -11.43
C SER A 76 -11.51 -15.44 -10.63
N GLY A 77 -10.76 -14.50 -10.06
CA GLY A 77 -9.64 -14.79 -9.19
C GLY A 77 -10.05 -15.50 -7.90
N GLY A 78 -9.08 -16.14 -7.23
CA GLY A 78 -9.30 -16.69 -5.89
C GLY A 78 -9.37 -15.58 -4.82
N ASN A 79 -10.14 -15.82 -3.75
CA ASN A 79 -10.18 -14.94 -2.58
C ASN A 79 -9.10 -15.34 -1.57
N LEU A 80 -7.92 -14.72 -1.68
CA LEU A 80 -6.75 -15.07 -0.86
C LEU A 80 -6.95 -14.69 0.61
N LEU A 81 -7.72 -13.63 0.90
CA LEU A 81 -8.09 -13.25 2.26
C LEU A 81 -8.94 -14.34 2.93
N GLN A 82 -9.91 -14.88 2.21
CA GLN A 82 -10.72 -16.01 2.70
C GLN A 82 -9.88 -17.28 2.86
N MET A 83 -8.96 -17.55 1.93
CA MET A 83 -8.05 -18.70 2.02
C MET A 83 -7.14 -18.62 3.26
N LEU A 84 -6.66 -17.41 3.61
CA LEU A 84 -5.94 -17.16 4.87
C LEU A 84 -6.79 -17.56 6.09
N TYR A 85 -8.02 -17.06 6.18
CA TYR A 85 -8.88 -17.36 7.33
C TYR A 85 -9.27 -18.84 7.42
N ASN A 86 -9.45 -19.51 6.27
CA ASN A 86 -9.82 -20.93 6.23
C ASN A 86 -8.68 -21.88 6.62
N LYS A 87 -7.46 -21.65 6.12
CA LYS A 87 -6.28 -22.50 6.41
C LYS A 87 -5.03 -21.64 6.60
N PRO A 88 -4.89 -20.98 7.77
CA PRO A 88 -3.80 -20.05 8.02
C PRO A 88 -2.44 -20.70 7.85
N SER A 89 -2.20 -21.89 8.41
CA SER A 89 -0.90 -22.59 8.28
C SER A 89 -0.44 -22.77 6.82
N ARG A 90 -1.37 -22.90 5.87
CA ARG A 90 -1.07 -23.05 4.44
C ARG A 90 -0.92 -21.71 3.69
N TRP A 91 -1.72 -20.71 4.04
CA TRP A 91 -1.90 -19.49 3.24
C TRP A 91 -1.30 -18.23 3.86
N SER A 92 -0.83 -18.30 5.11
CA SER A 92 -0.18 -17.20 5.84
C SER A 92 0.90 -16.50 5.04
N TYR A 93 1.92 -17.26 4.62
CA TYR A 93 3.07 -16.70 3.89
C TYR A 93 2.63 -16.10 2.55
N THR A 94 1.80 -16.80 1.79
CA THR A 94 1.29 -16.33 0.50
C THR A 94 0.49 -15.04 0.64
N PHE A 95 -0.43 -14.98 1.59
CA PHE A 95 -1.23 -13.78 1.83
C PHE A 95 -0.37 -12.61 2.29
N GLN A 96 0.51 -12.81 3.28
CA GLN A 96 1.33 -11.72 3.84
C GLN A 96 2.27 -11.13 2.79
N THR A 97 2.91 -11.97 1.97
CA THR A 97 3.75 -11.52 0.86
C THR A 97 2.93 -10.75 -0.18
N TYR A 98 1.74 -11.25 -0.54
CA TYR A 98 0.87 -10.58 -1.52
C TYR A 98 0.31 -9.25 -0.99
N ALA A 99 -0.10 -9.20 0.28
CA ALA A 99 -0.58 -7.99 0.94
C ALA A 99 0.49 -6.91 0.97
N CYS A 100 1.71 -7.25 1.40
CA CYS A 100 2.85 -6.34 1.42
C CYS A 100 3.19 -5.83 0.00
N LEU A 101 3.32 -6.74 -0.98
CA LEU A 101 3.67 -6.37 -2.35
C LEU A 101 2.60 -5.49 -3.02
N SER A 102 1.33 -5.84 -2.86
CA SER A 102 0.21 -5.06 -3.42
C SER A 102 0.12 -3.67 -2.79
N ARG A 103 0.44 -3.54 -1.48
CA ARG A 103 0.54 -2.25 -0.79
C ARG A 103 1.71 -1.43 -1.31
N ILE A 104 2.90 -2.00 -1.40
CA ILE A 104 4.10 -1.32 -1.95
C ILE A 104 3.79 -0.79 -3.35
N ARG A 105 3.17 -1.60 -4.21
CA ARG A 105 2.78 -1.19 -5.56
C ARG A 105 1.84 0.00 -5.55
N ALA A 106 0.82 0.01 -4.69
CA ALA A 106 -0.10 1.15 -4.57
C ALA A 106 0.62 2.41 -4.06
N GLN A 107 1.51 2.29 -3.06
CA GLN A 107 2.22 3.42 -2.45
C GLN A 107 3.35 4.00 -3.32
N LEU A 108 3.85 3.23 -4.29
CA LEU A 108 4.87 3.67 -5.26
C LEU A 108 4.27 4.27 -6.54
N GLN A 109 2.95 4.22 -6.73
CA GLN A 109 2.33 4.93 -7.86
C GLN A 109 2.65 6.42 -7.78
N ALA A 110 2.85 7.03 -8.96
CA ALA A 110 3.04 8.47 -9.04
C ALA A 110 1.82 9.17 -8.42
N PRO A 111 2.03 10.20 -7.57
CA PRO A 111 0.92 10.97 -7.02
C PRO A 111 0.05 11.55 -8.14
N SER A 112 -1.25 11.70 -7.89
CA SER A 112 -2.15 12.33 -8.87
C SER A 112 -1.69 13.74 -9.25
N ALA A 113 -2.05 14.20 -10.45
CA ALA A 113 -1.78 15.58 -10.87
C ALA A 113 -2.27 16.62 -9.84
N LYS A 114 -3.46 16.37 -9.28
CA LYS A 114 -4.04 17.13 -8.16
C LYS A 114 -3.07 17.30 -6.97
N LEU A 115 -2.38 16.23 -6.55
CA LEU A 115 -1.45 16.30 -5.43
C LEU A 115 -0.12 16.97 -5.82
N GLN A 116 0.27 16.90 -7.10
CA GLN A 116 1.50 17.53 -7.58
C GLN A 116 1.38 19.06 -7.66
N GLU A 117 0.17 19.55 -7.95
CA GLU A 117 -0.14 20.99 -8.11
C GLU A 117 -0.61 21.66 -6.81
N ALA A 118 -0.96 20.88 -5.79
CA ALA A 118 -1.44 21.35 -4.50
C ALA A 118 -0.42 22.27 -3.77
N GLU A 119 -0.95 23.23 -3.00
CA GLU A 119 -0.11 24.15 -2.22
C GLU A 119 0.54 23.42 -1.03
N ASN A 120 -0.26 22.61 -0.31
CA ASN A 120 0.15 21.87 0.88
C ASN A 120 -0.10 20.35 0.73
N PRO A 121 0.63 19.66 -0.16
CA PRO A 121 0.30 18.29 -0.52
C PRO A 121 0.56 17.28 0.59
N VAL A 122 -0.46 16.49 0.92
CA VAL A 122 -0.40 15.38 1.88
C VAL A 122 -0.96 14.09 1.27
N GLN A 123 -0.16 13.03 1.29
CA GLN A 123 -0.57 11.69 0.91
C GLN A 123 -0.78 10.83 2.17
N PHE A 124 -1.99 10.36 2.37
CA PHE A 124 -2.37 9.44 3.44
C PHE A 124 -2.40 8.01 2.94
N TYR A 125 -1.88 7.08 3.74
CA TYR A 125 -1.91 5.65 3.47
C TYR A 125 -2.73 4.96 4.55
N GLU A 126 -3.69 4.12 4.17
CA GLU A 126 -4.22 3.15 5.13
C GLU A 126 -3.18 2.05 5.37
N ARG A 127 -2.66 2.01 6.60
CA ARG A 127 -1.53 1.18 7.04
C ARG A 127 -0.24 1.37 6.23
N SER A 128 0.82 0.78 6.75
CA SER A 128 2.15 0.77 6.17
C SER A 128 2.71 -0.65 6.04
N VAL A 129 3.79 -0.76 5.27
CA VAL A 129 4.60 -2.00 5.18
C VAL A 129 5.15 -2.44 6.54
N TYR A 130 5.28 -1.51 7.50
CA TYR A 130 5.71 -1.82 8.85
C TYR A 130 4.68 -2.70 9.57
N SER A 131 3.39 -2.38 9.43
CA SER A 131 2.29 -3.13 10.04
C SER A 131 2.09 -4.52 9.46
N ASP A 132 2.36 -4.69 8.15
CA ASP A 132 2.32 -6.01 7.51
C ASP A 132 3.38 -6.95 8.14
N ARG A 133 4.58 -6.42 8.44
CA ARG A 133 5.67 -7.18 9.08
C ARG A 133 5.41 -7.48 10.57
N THR A 134 4.99 -6.48 11.35
CA THR A 134 4.94 -6.59 12.82
C THR A 134 3.65 -7.22 13.32
N THR A 135 2.51 -6.95 12.69
CA THR A 135 1.19 -7.38 13.19
C THR A 135 0.75 -8.68 12.53
N GLY A 136 0.89 -8.79 11.20
CA GLY A 136 0.42 -9.94 10.44
C GLY A 136 1.31 -11.18 10.60
N LEU A 137 2.60 -11.04 10.30
CA LEU A 137 3.55 -12.16 10.32
C LEU A 137 3.90 -12.66 11.73
N ARG A 138 4.16 -11.75 12.68
CA ARG A 138 4.57 -12.17 14.04
C ARG A 138 3.44 -12.80 14.85
N SER A 139 2.21 -12.28 14.73
CA SER A 139 1.05 -12.86 15.42
C SER A 139 0.75 -14.27 14.93
N LEU A 140 0.79 -14.45 13.60
CA LEU A 140 0.47 -15.70 12.94
C LEU A 140 1.57 -16.76 13.12
N TYR A 141 2.84 -16.33 13.09
CA TYR A 141 3.98 -17.18 13.45
C TYR A 141 3.87 -17.73 14.88
N ARG A 142 3.48 -16.87 15.85
CA ARG A 142 3.26 -17.31 17.24
C ARG A 142 2.12 -18.31 17.36
N GLN A 143 0.99 -18.09 16.68
CA GLN A 143 -0.16 -19.01 16.69
C GLN A 143 0.13 -20.37 16.03
N ILE A 144 1.01 -20.42 15.03
CA ILE A 144 1.29 -21.67 14.30
C ILE A 144 2.33 -22.53 15.03
N LEU A 145 3.30 -21.93 15.73
CA LEU A 145 4.39 -22.65 16.39
C LEU A 145 4.17 -22.90 17.89
N HIS A 146 3.23 -22.21 18.51
CA HIS A 146 2.81 -22.44 19.88
C HIS A 146 1.28 -22.57 19.94
N PRO A 147 0.72 -23.74 19.56
CA PRO A 147 -0.71 -24.02 19.69
C PRO A 147 -1.17 -24.11 21.15
#